data_AF-A0A944TTA3-F1
#
_entry.id   AF-A0A944TTA3-F1
#
_cell.length_a   1.000
_cell.length_b   1.000
_cell.length_c   1.000
_cell.angle_alpha   90.00
_cell.angle_beta   90.00
_cell.angle_gamma   90.00
#
_symmetry.space_group_name_H-M   'P 1'
#
loop_
_entity.id
_entity.type
_entity.pdbx_description
1 polymer ?
#
loop_
_entity_poly.entity_id
_entity_poly.type
_entity_poly.pdbx_seq_one_letter_code
_entity_poly.pdbx_strand_id
1 'polypeptide(L)'
;MENENWTYFQWNQEAGYPVYVRCDLTQFGAEMLTLLAQMRFTEIEPTKLQEVQQHLDSNPYGRVLSIKQAGQNVAKQIDQVAESDRYGAESIVPKEGYNVYRYRGVGLLVYAFSHMEWELGCFNSFGKAEDRIIYHSIMNRFLSWALAPLGVIGFWGVPVDEGMVVLRQKESRGETVYLDVKKRKLLSLDGVSEMKPRFKILRLDPNLNGRNIKMSSEELLCFLSVQSTYFDYRGLSVPVRQLIRTLAVSTEGLVHPQESFKPRTDLSL
;
A
#
# COMPACT_ATOMS: atom_id res chain seq x y z
N MET A 1 9.45 12.64 -27.62
CA MET A 1 9.32 12.47 -26.16
C MET A 1 9.69 13.81 -25.58
N GLU A 2 8.69 14.57 -25.12
CA GLU A 2 8.96 15.85 -24.45
C GLU A 2 9.87 15.59 -23.24
N ASN A 3 10.79 16.51 -22.98
CA ASN A 3 11.70 16.48 -21.84
C ASN A 3 10.91 16.62 -20.53
N GLU A 4 10.18 15.58 -20.14
CA GLU A 4 9.54 15.51 -18.83
C GLU A 4 10.65 15.38 -17.77
N ASN A 5 10.72 16.36 -16.87
CA ASN A 5 11.73 16.42 -15.82
C ASN A 5 11.34 15.48 -14.66
N TRP A 6 11.54 14.19 -14.87
CA TRP A 6 11.15 13.15 -13.92
C TRP A 6 12.14 13.03 -12.77
N THR A 7 11.65 13.13 -11.54
CA THR A 7 12.38 12.68 -10.35
C THR A 7 11.90 11.29 -9.97
N TYR A 8 12.84 10.35 -9.80
CA TYR A 8 12.57 8.95 -9.48
C TYR A 8 12.81 8.65 -8.00
N PHE A 9 11.97 7.79 -7.45
CA PHE A 9 12.04 7.30 -6.09
C PHE A 9 11.87 5.79 -6.07
N GLN A 10 12.63 5.11 -5.22
CA GLN A 10 12.49 3.66 -5.01
C GLN A 10 11.87 3.40 -3.65
N TRP A 11 10.87 2.52 -3.62
CA TRP A 11 10.27 2.08 -2.37
C TRP A 11 11.23 1.16 -1.61
N ASN A 12 11.51 1.52 -0.36
CA ASN A 12 12.25 0.70 0.60
C ASN A 12 13.54 0.11 -0.01
N GLN A 13 14.48 0.98 -0.36
CA GLN A 13 15.73 0.62 -1.05
C GLN A 13 16.49 -0.52 -0.35
N GLU A 14 16.50 -0.55 0.99
CA GLU A 14 17.12 -1.60 1.81
C GLU A 14 16.52 -3.00 1.58
N ALA A 15 15.23 -3.06 1.24
CA ALA A 15 14.54 -4.32 0.96
C ALA A 15 14.77 -4.84 -0.47
N GLY A 16 15.26 -3.98 -1.37
CA GLY A 16 15.67 -4.33 -2.73
C GLY A 16 14.50 -4.71 -3.66
N TYR A 17 13.30 -4.18 -3.44
CA TYR A 17 12.17 -4.44 -4.34
C TYR A 17 12.23 -3.51 -5.58
N PRO A 18 11.87 -4.01 -6.78
CA PRO A 18 11.88 -3.25 -8.02
C PRO A 18 10.61 -2.40 -8.17
N VAL A 19 10.25 -1.63 -7.14
CA VAL A 19 9.04 -0.82 -7.10
C VAL A 19 9.42 0.65 -6.99
N TYR A 20 9.01 1.43 -7.99
CA TYR A 20 9.44 2.80 -8.16
C TYR A 20 8.25 3.73 -8.37
N VAL A 21 8.46 4.99 -8.05
CA VAL A 21 7.57 6.11 -8.36
C VAL A 21 8.39 7.16 -9.10
N ARG A 22 7.81 7.78 -10.12
CA ARG A 22 8.35 9.00 -10.72
C ARG A 22 7.30 10.11 -10.71
N CYS A 23 7.71 11.32 -10.40
CA CYS A 23 6.84 12.49 -10.41
C CYS A 23 7.57 13.71 -10.98
N ASP A 24 6.83 14.61 -11.62
CA ASP A 24 7.35 15.92 -12.02
C ASP A 24 7.17 16.88 -10.85
N LEU A 25 8.25 17.11 -10.10
CA LEU A 25 8.22 17.98 -8.91
C LEU A 25 7.91 19.44 -9.24
N THR A 26 7.94 19.86 -10.50
CA THR A 26 7.53 21.22 -10.87
C THR A 26 6.01 21.42 -10.77
N GLN A 27 5.24 20.34 -10.76
CA GLN A 27 3.77 20.36 -10.71
C GLN A 27 3.21 20.14 -9.30
N PHE A 28 4.06 19.77 -8.33
CA PHE A 28 3.65 19.40 -6.97
C PHE A 28 4.40 20.23 -5.92
N GLY A 29 3.76 20.42 -4.76
CA GLY A 29 4.37 21.08 -3.61
C GLY A 29 5.35 20.18 -2.86
N ALA A 30 6.05 20.75 -1.87
CA ALA A 30 6.98 20.03 -1.00
C ALA A 30 6.30 18.89 -0.21
N GLU A 31 4.99 18.97 -0.01
CA GLU A 31 4.18 17.98 0.68
C GLU A 31 4.19 16.61 -0.03
N MET A 32 4.35 16.57 -1.36
CA MET A 32 4.55 15.33 -2.11
C MET A 32 5.82 14.59 -1.66
N LEU A 33 6.92 15.33 -1.50
CA LEU A 33 8.18 14.76 -1.02
C LEU A 33 8.04 14.24 0.40
N THR A 34 7.35 14.99 1.27
CA THR A 34 7.04 14.55 2.64
C THR A 34 6.23 13.24 2.63
N LEU A 35 5.19 13.14 1.80
CA LEU A 35 4.40 11.91 1.67
C LEU A 35 5.26 10.73 1.21
N LEU A 36 6.05 10.90 0.16
CA LEU A 36 6.92 9.84 -0.37
C LEU A 36 7.94 9.38 0.68
N ALA A 37 8.60 10.32 1.35
CA ALA A 37 9.55 10.01 2.42
C ALA A 37 8.89 9.26 3.58
N GLN A 38 7.71 9.71 4.02
CA GLN A 38 6.91 9.02 5.05
C GLN A 38 6.60 7.58 4.62
N MET A 39 6.30 7.35 3.34
CA MET A 39 6.03 6.02 2.79
C MET A 39 7.29 5.22 2.42
N ARG A 40 8.46 5.64 2.90
CA ARG A 40 9.77 4.99 2.68
C ARG A 40 10.18 4.94 1.21
N PHE A 41 9.75 5.90 0.41
CA PHE A 41 10.34 6.16 -0.91
C PHE A 41 11.57 7.06 -0.75
N THR A 42 12.68 6.61 -1.32
CA THR A 42 13.95 7.35 -1.32
C THR A 42 14.27 7.78 -2.75
N GLU A 43 14.65 9.05 -2.92
CA GLU A 43 15.06 9.59 -4.21
C GLU A 43 16.26 8.82 -4.77
N ILE A 44 16.21 8.57 -6.08
CA ILE A 44 17.30 7.94 -6.82
C ILE A 44 18.15 9.04 -7.44
N GLU A 45 19.46 9.01 -7.15
CA GLU A 45 20.42 9.91 -7.76
C GLU A 45 20.40 9.78 -9.30
N PRO A 46 20.46 10.91 -10.05
CA PRO A 46 20.44 10.88 -11.51
C PRO A 46 21.47 9.95 -12.16
N THR A 47 22.63 9.78 -11.52
CA THR A 47 23.72 8.91 -11.96
C THR A 47 23.35 7.42 -11.96
N LYS A 48 22.39 7.00 -11.12
CA LYS A 48 21.96 5.61 -10.96
C LYS A 48 20.74 5.25 -11.81
N LEU A 49 20.14 6.23 -12.49
CA LEU A 49 18.91 6.01 -13.27
C LEU A 49 19.09 5.01 -14.42
N GLN A 50 20.26 4.99 -15.04
CA GLN A 50 20.55 4.04 -16.12
C GLN A 50 20.56 2.59 -15.60
N GLU A 51 21.14 2.36 -14.42
CA GLU A 51 21.14 1.04 -13.77
C GLU A 51 19.73 0.62 -13.37
N VAL A 52 18.92 1.56 -12.85
CA VAL A 52 17.51 1.32 -12.52
C VAL A 52 16.71 0.94 -13.75
N GLN A 53 16.90 1.62 -14.88
CA GLN A 53 16.21 1.29 -16.13
C GLN A 53 16.59 -0.11 -16.63
N GLN A 54 17.88 -0.46 -16.62
CA GLN A 54 18.33 -1.80 -17.00
C GLN A 54 17.75 -2.88 -16.08
N HIS A 55 17.67 -2.60 -14.78
CA HIS A 55 17.05 -3.51 -13.82
C HIS A 55 15.55 -3.67 -14.06
N LEU A 56 14.84 -2.58 -14.39
CA LEU A 56 13.43 -2.61 -14.75
C LEU A 56 13.17 -3.40 -16.04
N ASP A 57 13.98 -3.19 -17.08
CA ASP A 57 13.84 -3.88 -18.36
C ASP A 57 14.10 -5.40 -18.25
N SER A 58 14.97 -5.81 -17.32
CA SER A 58 15.30 -7.21 -17.07
C SER A 58 14.41 -7.89 -16.02
N ASN A 59 13.61 -7.14 -15.27
CA ASN A 59 12.79 -7.66 -14.18
C ASN A 59 11.29 -7.65 -14.55
N PRO A 60 10.67 -8.82 -14.83
CA PRO A 60 9.26 -8.87 -15.22
C PRO A 60 8.28 -8.39 -14.12
N TYR A 61 8.75 -8.32 -12.87
CA TYR A 61 8.00 -7.83 -11.72
C TYR A 61 8.34 -6.38 -11.37
N GLY A 62 9.20 -5.72 -12.14
CA GLY A 62 9.47 -4.29 -12.00
C GLY A 62 8.20 -3.47 -12.21
N ARG A 63 7.96 -2.48 -11.35
CA ARG A 63 6.79 -1.60 -11.44
C ARG A 63 7.18 -0.16 -11.22
N VAL A 64 6.65 0.72 -12.05
CA VAL A 64 6.85 2.17 -11.98
C VAL A 64 5.49 2.86 -11.97
N LEU A 65 5.22 3.68 -10.95
CA LEU A 65 4.06 4.57 -10.93
C LEU A 65 4.49 5.98 -11.35
N SER A 66 3.94 6.46 -12.46
CA SER A 66 4.09 7.86 -12.89
C SER A 66 2.99 8.71 -12.26
N ILE A 67 3.35 9.66 -11.41
CA ILE A 67 2.40 10.60 -10.78
C ILE A 67 2.43 11.91 -11.55
N LYS A 68 1.27 12.32 -12.07
CA LYS A 68 1.09 13.54 -12.87
C LYS A 68 -0.07 14.38 -12.34
N GLN A 69 0.01 15.70 -12.57
CA GLN A 69 -1.15 16.54 -12.40
C GLN A 69 -2.26 16.12 -13.37
N ALA A 70 -3.47 15.94 -12.87
CA ALA A 70 -4.61 15.56 -13.67
C ALA A 70 -4.94 16.66 -14.68
N GLY A 71 -4.87 16.33 -15.97
CA GLY A 71 -5.43 17.18 -17.03
C GLY A 71 -6.96 17.30 -16.92
N GLN A 72 -7.56 18.25 -17.64
CA GLN A 72 -8.99 18.58 -17.50
C GLN A 72 -9.93 17.38 -17.64
N ASN A 73 -9.64 16.45 -18.56
CA ASN A 73 -10.47 15.26 -18.77
C ASN A 73 -10.35 14.25 -17.62
N VAL A 74 -9.17 14.14 -17.01
CA VAL A 74 -8.93 13.26 -15.86
C VAL A 74 -9.54 13.88 -14.60
N ALA A 75 -9.37 15.19 -14.40
CA ALA A 75 -9.99 15.93 -13.29
C ALA A 75 -11.53 15.77 -13.27
N LYS A 76 -12.17 15.91 -14.44
CA LYS A 76 -13.63 15.66 -14.57
C LYS A 76 -14.01 14.24 -14.12
N GLN A 77 -13.23 13.23 -14.46
CA GLN A 77 -13.50 11.84 -14.04
C GLN A 77 -13.25 11.63 -12.55
N ILE A 78 -12.25 12.30 -11.97
CA ILE A 78 -11.97 12.27 -10.54
C ILE A 78 -13.19 12.79 -9.75
N ASP A 79 -13.80 13.89 -10.21
CA ASP A 79 -14.92 14.55 -9.53
C ASP A 79 -16.30 13.99 -9.89
N GLN A 80 -16.44 13.30 -11.02
CA GLN A 80 -17.71 12.79 -11.51
C GLN A 80 -18.39 11.85 -10.50
N VAL A 81 -19.64 12.10 -10.15
CA VAL A 81 -20.40 11.17 -9.31
C VAL A 81 -20.69 9.89 -10.11
N ALA A 82 -20.21 8.76 -9.60
CA ALA A 82 -20.42 7.44 -10.16
C ALA A 82 -21.35 6.60 -9.27
N GLU A 83 -22.02 5.60 -9.84
CA GLU A 83 -22.90 4.71 -9.07
C GLU A 83 -22.15 3.95 -7.96
N SER A 84 -20.89 3.59 -8.22
CA SER A 84 -20.01 2.92 -7.27
C SER A 84 -19.78 3.73 -5.98
N ASP A 85 -19.94 5.06 -6.04
CA ASP A 85 -19.70 5.95 -4.90
C ASP A 85 -20.68 5.72 -3.75
N ARG A 86 -21.76 4.96 -3.97
CA ARG A 86 -22.70 4.53 -2.93
C ARG A 86 -22.08 3.54 -1.94
N TYR A 87 -21.02 2.84 -2.33
CA TYR A 87 -20.39 1.78 -1.53
C TYR A 87 -19.06 2.22 -0.90
N GLY A 88 -18.55 3.39 -1.27
CA GLY A 88 -17.29 3.93 -0.76
C GLY A 88 -16.67 4.96 -1.72
N ALA A 89 -15.62 5.64 -1.27
CA ALA A 89 -14.89 6.60 -2.11
C ALA A 89 -13.94 5.93 -3.12
N GLU A 90 -13.57 4.67 -2.88
CA GLU A 90 -12.72 3.86 -3.75
C GLU A 90 -13.56 3.01 -4.70
N SER A 91 -13.13 2.94 -5.96
CA SER A 91 -13.73 2.06 -6.97
C SER A 91 -12.69 1.58 -7.96
N ILE A 92 -12.94 0.42 -8.57
CA ILE A 92 -12.15 -0.10 -9.70
C ILE A 92 -13.11 -0.41 -10.83
N VAL A 93 -12.87 0.21 -11.99
CA VAL A 93 -13.61 -0.05 -13.22
C VAL A 93 -12.70 -0.82 -14.17
N PRO A 94 -13.01 -2.08 -14.48
CA PRO A 94 -12.25 -2.82 -15.48
C PRO A 94 -12.52 -2.25 -16.87
N LYS A 95 -11.45 -2.14 -17.66
CA LYS A 95 -11.48 -1.78 -19.08
C LYS A 95 -10.82 -2.90 -19.89
N GLU A 96 -10.91 -2.83 -21.20
CA GLU A 96 -10.22 -3.79 -22.06
C GLU A 96 -8.71 -3.54 -21.98
N GLY A 97 -7.96 -4.52 -21.48
CA GLY A 97 -6.49 -4.47 -21.36
C GLY A 97 -5.94 -3.78 -20.11
N TYR A 98 -6.75 -3.02 -19.36
CA TYR A 98 -6.32 -2.31 -18.15
C TYR A 98 -7.46 -2.11 -17.16
N ASN A 99 -7.13 -1.66 -15.95
CA ASN A 99 -8.07 -1.30 -14.90
C ASN A 99 -7.90 0.17 -14.52
N VAL A 100 -8.99 0.80 -14.10
CA VAL A 100 -9.00 2.16 -13.60
C VAL A 100 -9.42 2.15 -12.15
N TYR A 101 -8.48 2.40 -11.26
CA TYR A 101 -8.77 2.69 -9.85
C TYR A 101 -9.07 4.16 -9.69
N ARG A 102 -10.08 4.50 -8.89
CA ARG A 102 -10.46 5.87 -8.60
C ARG A 102 -10.69 6.02 -7.10
N TYR A 103 -10.09 7.07 -6.55
CA TYR A 103 -10.50 7.64 -5.28
C TYR A 103 -11.25 8.95 -5.57
N ARG A 104 -12.55 8.98 -5.29
CA ARG A 104 -13.43 10.12 -5.61
C ARG A 104 -12.87 11.43 -5.06
N GLY A 105 -12.79 12.44 -5.92
CA GLY A 105 -12.34 13.78 -5.56
C GLY A 105 -10.83 13.93 -5.31
N VAL A 106 -10.04 12.86 -5.49
CA VAL A 106 -8.60 12.89 -5.20
C VAL A 106 -7.72 12.44 -6.36
N GLY A 107 -7.98 11.25 -6.93
CA GLY A 107 -7.07 10.68 -7.91
C GLY A 107 -7.63 9.52 -8.70
N LEU A 108 -7.04 9.30 -9.87
CA LEU A 108 -7.37 8.23 -10.80
C LEU A 108 -6.08 7.54 -11.24
N LEU A 109 -5.99 6.23 -10.99
CA LEU A 109 -4.84 5.40 -11.29
C LEU A 109 -5.21 4.39 -12.38
N VAL A 110 -4.49 4.44 -13.50
CA VAL A 110 -4.59 3.49 -14.60
C VAL A 110 -3.48 2.45 -14.44
N TYR A 111 -3.87 1.18 -14.34
CA TYR A 111 -2.92 0.08 -14.18
C TYR A 111 -3.29 -1.14 -14.99
N ALA A 112 -2.27 -1.92 -15.36
CA ALA A 112 -2.43 -3.22 -15.97
C ALA A 112 -1.32 -4.15 -15.48
N PHE A 113 -1.68 -5.32 -14.95
CA PHE A 113 -0.69 -6.24 -14.37
C PHE A 113 0.35 -6.75 -15.38
N SER A 114 0.05 -6.72 -16.67
CA SER A 114 0.96 -7.06 -17.78
C SER A 114 1.94 -5.94 -18.15
N HIS A 115 1.74 -4.72 -17.63
CA HIS A 115 2.58 -3.57 -17.93
C HIS A 115 3.41 -3.18 -16.70
N MET A 116 4.63 -2.71 -16.97
CA MET A 116 5.56 -2.20 -15.96
C MET A 116 5.16 -0.80 -15.47
N GLU A 117 4.76 0.08 -16.39
CA GLU A 117 4.43 1.47 -16.09
C GLU A 117 2.93 1.65 -15.86
N TRP A 118 2.57 2.23 -14.72
CA TRP A 118 1.22 2.66 -14.37
C TRP A 118 1.20 4.17 -14.16
N GLU A 119 0.03 4.78 -14.20
CA GLU A 119 -0.10 6.23 -14.18
C GLU A 119 -1.17 6.66 -13.17
N LEU A 120 -0.84 7.61 -12.31
CA LEU A 120 -1.75 8.27 -11.38
C LEU A 120 -1.92 9.74 -11.78
N GLY A 121 -3.12 10.11 -12.20
CA GLY A 121 -3.54 11.49 -12.32
C GLY A 121 -4.17 11.96 -11.01
N CYS A 122 -3.66 13.06 -10.45
CA CYS A 122 -4.17 13.64 -9.20
C CYS A 122 -4.09 15.18 -9.21
N PHE A 123 -4.75 15.84 -8.27
CA PHE A 123 -4.62 17.29 -8.12
C PHE A 123 -3.25 17.67 -7.54
N ASN A 124 -2.81 18.90 -7.78
CA ASN A 124 -1.52 19.42 -7.28
C ASN A 124 -1.42 19.46 -5.74
N SER A 125 -2.57 19.33 -5.04
CA SER A 125 -2.65 19.23 -3.59
C SER A 125 -2.30 17.85 -3.04
N PHE A 126 -2.00 16.86 -3.90
CA PHE A 126 -1.64 15.51 -3.47
C PHE A 126 -0.37 15.54 -2.60
N GLY A 127 -0.49 15.06 -1.36
CA GLY A 127 0.57 15.10 -0.34
C GLY A 127 0.24 15.96 0.87
N LYS A 128 -0.73 16.87 0.78
CA LYS A 128 -1.15 17.71 1.92
C LYS A 128 -1.59 16.91 3.15
N ALA A 129 -1.38 17.49 4.33
CA ALA A 129 -1.66 16.83 5.60
C ALA A 129 -3.15 16.55 5.84
N GLU A 130 -4.06 17.39 5.30
CA GLU A 130 -5.51 17.28 5.54
C GLU A 130 -6.08 15.93 5.06
N ASP A 131 -5.60 15.45 3.91
CA ASP A 131 -6.08 14.23 3.25
C ASP A 131 -5.06 13.09 3.32
N ARG A 132 -4.12 13.14 4.28
CA ARG A 132 -3.01 12.18 4.40
C ARG A 132 -3.45 10.72 4.33
N ILE A 133 -4.51 10.34 5.05
CA ILE A 133 -5.03 8.97 5.08
C ILE A 133 -5.43 8.52 3.66
N ILE A 134 -5.98 9.43 2.86
CA ILE A 134 -6.42 9.17 1.49
C ILE A 134 -5.21 8.98 0.57
N TYR A 135 -4.22 9.85 0.66
CA TYR A 135 -3.01 9.73 -0.16
C TYR A 135 -2.24 8.44 0.15
N HIS A 136 -2.10 8.12 1.44
CA HIS A 136 -1.58 6.82 1.87
C HIS A 136 -2.42 5.66 1.32
N SER A 137 -3.75 5.77 1.28
CA SER A 137 -4.62 4.74 0.69
C SER A 137 -4.21 4.41 -0.73
N ILE A 138 -4.18 5.43 -1.59
CA ILE A 138 -3.94 5.32 -3.02
C ILE A 138 -2.56 4.69 -3.28
N MET A 139 -1.55 5.20 -2.59
CA MET A 139 -0.18 4.70 -2.69
C MET A 139 -0.05 3.26 -2.16
N ASN A 140 -0.74 2.92 -1.07
CA ASN A 140 -0.74 1.56 -0.55
C ASN A 140 -1.51 0.58 -1.44
N ARG A 141 -2.53 1.03 -2.19
CA ARG A 141 -3.17 0.20 -3.24
C ARG A 141 -2.16 -0.13 -4.33
N PHE A 142 -1.46 0.88 -4.85
CA PHE A 142 -0.36 0.69 -5.81
C PHE A 142 0.67 -0.32 -5.31
N LEU A 143 1.23 -0.09 -4.12
CA LEU A 143 2.22 -0.98 -3.52
C LEU A 143 1.68 -2.41 -3.39
N SER A 144 0.42 -2.58 -2.94
CA SER A 144 -0.18 -3.91 -2.78
C SER A 144 -0.27 -4.68 -4.09
N TRP A 145 -0.60 -4.01 -5.19
CA TRP A 145 -0.63 -4.64 -6.51
C TRP A 145 0.77 -4.94 -7.04
N ALA A 146 1.72 -4.03 -6.86
CA ALA A 146 3.08 -4.18 -7.33
C ALA A 146 3.84 -5.28 -6.57
N LEU A 147 3.58 -5.43 -5.28
CA LEU A 147 4.28 -6.33 -4.38
C LEU A 147 3.68 -7.75 -4.34
N ALA A 148 2.40 -7.92 -4.67
CA ALA A 148 1.74 -9.23 -4.65
C ALA A 148 2.46 -10.31 -5.50
N PRO A 149 2.91 -10.06 -6.74
CA PRO A 149 3.68 -11.04 -7.53
C PRO A 149 5.02 -11.43 -6.89
N LEU A 150 5.58 -10.56 -6.07
CA LEU A 150 6.85 -10.77 -5.36
C LEU A 150 6.68 -11.61 -4.08
N GLY A 151 5.44 -12.00 -3.74
CA GLY A 151 5.14 -12.79 -2.54
C GLY A 151 4.97 -11.93 -1.28
N VAL A 152 4.75 -10.63 -1.45
CA VAL A 152 4.58 -9.67 -0.37
C VAL A 152 3.11 -9.25 -0.31
N ILE A 153 2.57 -9.19 0.90
CA ILE A 153 1.17 -8.83 1.14
C ILE A 153 1.04 -7.75 2.20
N GLY A 154 0.19 -6.76 1.96
CA GLY A 154 -0.07 -5.67 2.90
C GLY A 154 -1.37 -5.85 3.69
N PHE A 155 -1.36 -5.37 4.92
CA PHE A 155 -2.53 -5.22 5.78
C PHE A 155 -2.51 -3.84 6.43
N TRP A 156 -3.69 -3.27 6.61
CA TRP A 156 -3.85 -2.05 7.43
C TRP A 156 -3.51 -2.40 8.88
N GLY A 157 -2.63 -1.62 9.49
CA GLY A 157 -2.15 -1.97 10.83
C GLY A 157 -0.82 -1.35 11.17
N VAL A 158 -0.35 -1.69 12.36
CA VAL A 158 0.90 -1.18 12.94
C VAL A 158 1.77 -2.33 13.44
N PRO A 159 3.10 -2.24 13.33
CA PRO A 159 4.00 -3.24 13.88
C PRO A 159 4.10 -3.12 15.40
N VAL A 160 4.24 -4.26 16.07
CA VAL A 160 4.50 -4.36 17.52
C VAL A 160 5.63 -5.36 17.78
N ASP A 161 6.22 -5.34 18.98
CA ASP A 161 7.41 -6.16 19.27
C ASP A 161 7.23 -7.66 19.01
N GLU A 162 6.03 -8.21 19.25
CA GLU A 162 5.73 -9.62 19.07
C GLU A 162 5.15 -9.96 17.68
N GLY A 163 4.84 -8.95 16.87
CA GLY A 163 4.29 -9.13 15.53
C GLY A 163 3.60 -7.89 14.98
N MET A 164 2.29 -7.94 14.76
CA MET A 164 1.55 -6.78 14.28
C MET A 164 0.11 -6.74 14.80
N VAL A 165 -0.45 -5.53 14.84
CA VAL A 165 -1.87 -5.30 15.07
C VAL A 165 -2.52 -4.96 13.75
N VAL A 166 -3.49 -5.78 13.33
CA VAL A 166 -4.27 -5.53 12.12
C VAL A 166 -5.48 -4.69 12.50
N LEU A 167 -5.65 -3.58 11.81
CA LEU A 167 -6.67 -2.56 12.06
C LEU A 167 -7.46 -2.31 10.79
N ARG A 168 -8.56 -1.57 10.88
CA ARG A 168 -9.18 -0.98 9.68
C ARG A 168 -8.34 0.19 9.19
N GLN A 169 -8.43 0.52 7.92
CA GLN A 169 -7.73 1.66 7.31
C GLN A 169 -7.86 2.98 8.10
N LYS A 170 -9.07 3.31 8.58
CA LYS A 170 -9.32 4.53 9.37
C LYS A 170 -8.64 4.47 10.74
N GLU A 171 -8.62 3.29 11.36
CA GLU A 171 -8.03 3.05 12.67
C GLU A 171 -6.50 3.05 12.60
N SER A 172 -5.92 2.52 11.51
CA SER A 172 -4.48 2.60 11.25
C SER A 172 -4.02 3.97 10.75
N ARG A 173 -4.92 4.94 10.56
CA ARG A 173 -4.63 6.26 9.96
C ARG A 173 -3.90 6.14 8.61
N GLY A 174 -4.22 5.10 7.83
CA GLY A 174 -3.57 4.83 6.54
C GLY A 174 -2.20 4.13 6.63
N GLU A 175 -1.76 3.75 7.83
CA GLU A 175 -0.55 2.93 8.01
C GLU A 175 -0.80 1.48 7.57
N THR A 176 0.24 0.89 7.00
CA THR A 176 0.24 -0.48 6.50
C THR A 176 1.52 -1.21 6.87
N VAL A 177 1.36 -2.49 7.19
CA VAL A 177 2.48 -3.42 7.34
C VAL A 177 2.45 -4.39 6.17
N TYR A 178 3.59 -4.50 5.48
CA TYR A 178 3.80 -5.47 4.41
C TYR A 178 4.61 -6.65 4.94
N LEU A 179 4.15 -7.86 4.64
CA LEU A 179 4.81 -9.11 5.01
C LEU A 179 5.31 -9.80 3.76
N ASP A 180 6.63 -9.98 3.65
CA ASP A 180 7.23 -10.89 2.69
C ASP A 180 7.12 -12.30 3.25
N VAL A 181 6.15 -13.06 2.74
CA VAL A 181 5.83 -14.39 3.24
C VAL A 181 6.97 -15.38 2.95
N LYS A 182 7.70 -15.19 1.85
CA LYS A 182 8.78 -16.08 1.43
C LYS A 182 10.07 -15.79 2.21
N LYS A 183 10.44 -14.51 2.33
CA LYS A 183 11.65 -14.06 3.03
C LYS A 183 11.45 -13.90 4.53
N ARG A 184 10.22 -14.05 5.03
CA ARG A 184 9.83 -13.82 6.43
C ARG A 184 10.26 -12.45 6.94
N LYS A 185 10.01 -11.41 6.14
CA LYS A 185 10.32 -10.02 6.50
C LYS A 185 9.05 -9.23 6.75
N LEU A 186 9.11 -8.36 7.74
CA LEU A 186 8.13 -7.33 8.01
C LEU A 186 8.68 -5.99 7.51
N LEU A 187 7.87 -5.28 6.73
CA LEU A 187 8.18 -3.99 6.15
C LEU A 187 7.11 -3.01 6.63
N SER A 188 7.52 -1.93 7.28
CA SER A 188 6.61 -0.94 7.85
C SER A 188 7.21 0.46 7.74
N LEU A 189 6.50 1.45 8.29
CA LEU A 189 7.03 2.80 8.41
C LEU A 189 8.28 2.87 9.30
N ASP A 190 8.58 1.87 10.14
CA ASP A 190 9.80 1.82 10.96
C ASP A 190 11.02 1.29 10.22
N GLY A 191 10.80 0.71 9.04
CA GLY A 191 11.82 0.02 8.26
C GLY A 191 11.55 -1.48 8.14
N VAL A 192 12.63 -2.22 7.92
CA VAL A 192 12.61 -3.65 7.63
C VAL A 192 13.06 -4.44 8.84
N SER A 193 12.29 -5.45 9.23
CA SER A 193 12.65 -6.39 10.30
C SER A 193 12.34 -7.82 9.91
N GLU A 194 12.97 -8.78 10.59
CA GLU A 194 12.65 -10.20 10.41
C GLU A 194 11.44 -10.61 11.24
N MET A 195 10.58 -11.46 10.68
CA MET A 195 9.46 -12.04 11.40
C MET A 195 9.96 -13.06 12.42
N LYS A 196 9.87 -12.69 13.70
CA LYS A 196 10.23 -13.54 14.84
C LYS A 196 9.56 -14.92 14.77
N PRO A 197 10.18 -15.96 15.38
CA PRO A 197 9.49 -17.23 15.63
C PRO A 197 8.18 -16.97 16.39
N ARG A 198 7.08 -17.61 15.97
CA ARG A 198 5.73 -17.38 16.52
C ARG A 198 5.24 -15.93 16.42
N PHE A 199 5.48 -15.32 15.26
CA PHE A 199 4.93 -14.02 14.91
C PHE A 199 3.42 -13.95 15.21
N LYS A 200 3.00 -12.95 15.98
CA LYS A 200 1.61 -12.79 16.41
C LYS A 200 0.86 -11.77 15.56
N ILE A 201 -0.33 -12.14 15.13
CA ILE A 201 -1.28 -11.23 14.47
C ILE A 201 -2.40 -10.93 15.44
N LEU A 202 -2.47 -9.68 15.88
CA LEU A 202 -3.41 -9.23 16.88
C LEU A 202 -4.62 -8.56 16.22
N ARG A 203 -5.82 -8.97 16.63
CA ARG A 203 -7.08 -8.29 16.37
C ARG A 203 -7.53 -7.61 17.66
N LEU A 204 -7.75 -6.31 17.64
CA LEU A 204 -8.29 -5.61 18.82
C LEU A 204 -9.79 -5.86 18.93
N ASP A 205 -10.28 -6.10 20.15
CA ASP A 205 -11.70 -6.19 20.46
C ASP A 205 -12.04 -5.29 21.66
N PRO A 206 -12.96 -4.32 21.51
CA PRO A 206 -13.38 -3.43 22.60
C PRO A 206 -14.22 -4.13 23.68
N ASN A 207 -14.79 -5.30 23.39
CA ASN A 207 -15.65 -6.03 24.33
C ASN A 207 -14.89 -7.11 25.11
N LEU A 208 -13.62 -7.33 24.78
CA LEU A 208 -12.77 -8.32 25.43
C LEU A 208 -11.99 -7.67 26.57
N ASN A 209 -12.15 -8.18 27.79
CA ASN A 209 -11.44 -7.69 28.97
C ASN A 209 -10.49 -8.75 29.53
N GLY A 210 -9.29 -8.33 29.95
CA GLY A 210 -8.38 -9.10 30.80
C GLY A 210 -7.64 -10.31 30.21
N ARG A 211 -8.02 -10.85 29.05
CA ARG A 211 -7.29 -12.00 28.44
C ARG A 211 -7.31 -12.01 26.91
N ASN A 212 -6.27 -12.59 26.33
CA ASN A 212 -6.21 -12.87 24.90
C ASN A 212 -7.00 -14.14 24.56
N ILE A 213 -7.69 -14.15 23.43
CA ILE A 213 -8.35 -15.33 22.87
C ILE A 213 -7.59 -15.75 21.62
N LYS A 214 -7.19 -17.02 21.54
CA LYS A 214 -6.51 -17.53 20.35
C LYS A 214 -7.52 -17.72 19.21
N MET A 215 -7.18 -17.21 18.04
CA MET A 215 -7.93 -17.45 16.80
C MET A 215 -7.47 -18.78 16.18
N SER A 216 -8.41 -19.53 15.61
CA SER A 216 -8.07 -20.63 14.72
C SER A 216 -7.41 -20.10 13.43
N SER A 217 -6.71 -20.96 12.69
CA SER A 217 -6.15 -20.58 11.39
C SER A 217 -7.24 -20.17 10.38
N GLU A 218 -8.45 -20.71 10.51
CA GLU A 218 -9.59 -20.35 9.64
C GLU A 218 -10.15 -18.98 9.99
N GLU A 219 -10.31 -18.69 11.29
CA GLU A 219 -10.72 -17.36 11.77
C GLU A 219 -9.70 -16.29 11.35
N LEU A 220 -8.40 -16.60 11.51
CA LEU A 220 -7.33 -15.71 11.10
C LEU A 220 -7.31 -15.50 9.58
N LEU A 221 -7.48 -16.56 8.79
CA LEU A 221 -7.58 -16.47 7.33
C LEU A 221 -8.73 -15.55 6.90
N CYS A 222 -9.92 -15.74 7.47
CA CYS A 222 -11.08 -14.90 7.18
C CYS A 222 -10.83 -13.44 7.57
N PHE A 223 -10.28 -13.22 8.76
CA PHE A 223 -9.95 -11.88 9.25
C PHE A 223 -8.95 -11.15 8.34
N LEU A 224 -7.84 -11.80 7.99
CA LEU A 224 -6.81 -11.22 7.12
C LEU A 224 -7.33 -10.97 5.69
N SER A 225 -8.19 -11.84 5.18
CA SER A 225 -8.79 -11.66 3.84
C SER A 225 -9.57 -10.36 3.70
N VAL A 226 -10.17 -9.88 4.79
CA VAL A 226 -10.96 -8.64 4.79
C VAL A 226 -10.09 -7.40 5.07
N GLN A 227 -9.02 -7.54 5.85
CA GLN A 227 -8.17 -6.41 6.27
C GLN A 227 -6.96 -6.17 5.37
N SER A 228 -6.86 -6.88 4.24
CA SER A 228 -5.79 -6.68 3.27
C SER A 228 -5.89 -5.32 2.59
N THR A 229 -4.72 -4.76 2.26
CA THR A 229 -4.60 -3.56 1.42
C THR A 229 -4.79 -3.87 -0.07
N TYR A 230 -4.80 -5.15 -0.47
CA TYR A 230 -5.07 -5.56 -1.83
C TYR A 230 -6.54 -5.34 -2.18
N PHE A 231 -6.81 -4.55 -3.22
CA PHE A 231 -8.16 -4.18 -3.65
C PHE A 231 -8.31 -4.43 -5.15
N ASP A 232 -9.26 -5.26 -5.55
CA ASP A 232 -9.51 -5.54 -6.98
C ASP A 232 -11.00 -5.83 -7.19
N TYR A 233 -11.52 -5.52 -8.37
CA TYR A 233 -12.92 -5.75 -8.72
C TYR A 233 -13.29 -7.25 -8.75
N ARG A 234 -12.31 -8.15 -8.98
CA ARG A 234 -12.49 -9.60 -8.91
C ARG A 234 -12.26 -10.16 -7.50
N GLY A 235 -12.00 -9.29 -6.52
CA GLY A 235 -11.55 -9.68 -5.19
C GLY A 235 -10.11 -10.17 -5.18
N LEU A 236 -9.74 -10.89 -4.12
CA LEU A 236 -8.37 -11.38 -3.95
C LEU A 236 -7.99 -12.38 -5.04
N SER A 237 -6.87 -12.14 -5.72
CA SER A 237 -6.32 -13.08 -6.71
C SER A 237 -5.86 -14.40 -6.06
N VAL A 238 -5.72 -15.47 -6.86
CA VAL A 238 -5.27 -16.78 -6.37
C VAL A 238 -3.94 -16.69 -5.60
N PRO A 239 -2.90 -16.00 -6.11
CA PRO A 239 -1.63 -15.86 -5.37
C PRO A 239 -1.82 -15.14 -4.03
N VAL A 240 -2.62 -14.07 -3.99
CA VAL A 240 -2.87 -13.32 -2.75
C VAL A 240 -3.59 -14.21 -1.72
N ARG A 241 -4.60 -14.98 -2.13
CA ARG A 241 -5.28 -15.93 -1.24
C ARG A 241 -4.33 -16.99 -0.69
N GLN A 242 -3.39 -17.47 -1.50
CA GLN A 242 -2.36 -18.43 -1.06
C GLN A 242 -1.37 -17.81 -0.06
N LEU A 243 -0.98 -16.55 -0.25
CA LEU A 243 -0.13 -15.82 0.70
C LEU A 243 -0.83 -15.65 2.05
N ILE A 244 -2.11 -15.22 2.05
CA ILE A 244 -2.89 -15.09 3.30
C ILE A 244 -3.04 -16.45 3.98
N ARG A 245 -3.36 -17.51 3.24
CA ARG A 245 -3.47 -18.87 3.80
C ARG A 245 -2.16 -19.32 4.44
N THR A 246 -1.03 -19.07 3.78
CA THR A 246 0.30 -19.41 4.32
C THR A 246 0.56 -18.66 5.62
N LEU A 247 0.25 -17.37 5.68
CA LEU A 247 0.38 -16.57 6.91
C LEU A 247 -0.53 -17.10 8.02
N ALA A 248 -1.79 -17.39 7.73
CA ALA A 248 -2.76 -17.84 8.72
C ALA A 248 -2.40 -19.20 9.36
N VAL A 249 -1.64 -20.04 8.66
CA VAL A 249 -1.13 -21.33 9.18
C VAL A 249 0.21 -21.17 9.90
N SER A 250 1.05 -20.22 9.49
CA SER A 250 2.42 -20.06 10.01
C SER A 250 2.58 -19.05 11.15
N THR A 251 1.52 -18.30 11.46
CA THR A 251 1.50 -17.26 12.50
C THR A 251 0.45 -17.57 13.57
N GLU A 252 0.57 -16.90 14.72
CA GLU A 252 -0.39 -17.03 15.81
C GLU A 252 -1.39 -15.88 15.80
N GLY A 253 -2.67 -16.18 15.57
CA GLY A 253 -3.74 -15.20 15.64
C GLY A 253 -4.26 -15.04 17.06
N LEU A 254 -4.34 -13.80 17.57
CA LEU A 254 -4.91 -13.50 18.89
C LEU A 254 -5.92 -12.36 18.80
N VAL A 255 -7.06 -12.51 19.46
CA VAL A 255 -7.94 -11.40 19.82
C VAL A 255 -7.41 -10.80 21.13
N HIS A 256 -7.15 -9.50 21.12
CA HIS A 256 -6.51 -8.76 22.21
C HIS A 256 -7.44 -7.65 22.73
N PRO A 257 -7.55 -7.45 24.06
CA PRO A 257 -8.31 -6.34 24.64
C PRO A 257 -7.85 -4.99 24.10
N GLN A 258 -8.78 -4.21 23.54
CA GLN A 258 -8.44 -2.88 23.00
C GLN A 258 -7.92 -1.93 24.09
N GLU A 259 -8.43 -2.04 25.33
CA GLU A 259 -8.01 -1.24 26.48
C GLU A 259 -6.52 -1.42 26.84
N SER A 260 -5.96 -2.59 26.54
CA SER A 260 -4.57 -2.92 26.85
C SER A 260 -3.62 -2.48 25.74
N PHE A 261 -4.16 -2.15 24.57
CA PHE A 261 -3.37 -1.64 23.46
C PHE A 261 -3.12 -0.15 23.62
N LYS A 262 -1.85 0.22 23.76
CA LYS A 262 -1.41 1.61 23.67
C LYS A 262 -0.89 1.84 22.25
N PRO A 263 -1.62 2.58 21.40
CA PRO A 263 -1.05 3.06 20.15
C PRO A 263 0.22 3.85 20.47
N ARG A 264 1.17 3.90 19.53
CA ARG A 264 2.27 4.85 19.65
C ARG A 264 1.67 6.24 19.82
N THR A 265 1.95 6.86 20.96
CA THR A 265 1.73 8.30 21.16
C THR A 265 2.39 9.03 20.00
N ASP A 266 1.64 9.95 19.39
CA ASP A 266 1.89 10.59 18.09
C ASP A 266 3.38 10.72 17.70
N LEU A 267 3.76 10.06 16.61
CA LEU A 267 4.96 10.39 15.82
C LEU A 267 4.64 11.57 14.89
N SER A 268 4.24 12.71 15.46
CA SER A 268 4.33 13.99 14.76
C SER A 268 5.80 14.41 14.73
N LEU A 269 6.55 13.85 13.79
CA LEU A 269 7.84 14.35 13.32
C LEU A 269 7.70 14.72 11.85
#